data_AF-A0A968RP75-F1
#
_entry.id   AF-A0A968RP75-F1
#
_cell.length_a   1.000
_cell.length_b   1.000
_cell.length_c   1.000
_cell.angle_alpha   90.00
_cell.angle_beta   90.00
_cell.angle_gamma   90.00
#
_symmetry.space_group_name_H-M   'P 1'
#
loop_
_entity.id
_entity.type
_entity.pdbx_description
1 polymer ?
#
loop_
_entity_poly.entity_id
_entity_poly.type
_entity_poly.pdbx_seq_one_letter_code
_entity_poly.pdbx_strand_id
1 'polypeptide(L)'
;MKNLFSDFSSIDKATWLKAIQNELKTSSISSLDWQLNEQIAVSPFAHREDLNTLHEPIWMERSDNSWEIAERVVVEAVETANQIALNALENGVNALIFDLPTNFKITQLPLLLNQIQHEWISTHFVISTTHHEVLLNQFVQTIAAKQQNAAQIKGSIQSSAPAIQYVPVSPQIRSALPLFCFATVDGTAYHQGKQAVAAELGSILAVANDYFQQLPIQNWHTTQFIISIDESYFLNIAKLRAFKLIWQFLLEQYEVPVPVAPIIEARLAVTSLKENMYDNMIKATTMAMSAAIGGATRIYLPPADVLVHETGTPFTKRIARNVHHLLQLESHLAHVI
;
A
#
# COMPACT_ATOMS: atom_id res chain seq x y z
N MET A 1 -2.18 31.51 19.30
CA MET A 1 -1.49 32.02 18.09
C MET A 1 -1.95 33.44 17.84
N LYS A 2 -1.04 34.41 17.61
CA LYS A 2 -1.42 35.76 17.17
C LYS A 2 -1.96 35.67 15.74
N ASN A 3 -3.10 36.30 15.46
CA ASN A 3 -3.62 36.38 14.10
C ASN A 3 -2.75 37.36 13.30
N LEU A 4 -1.87 36.84 12.45
CA LEU A 4 -0.94 37.62 11.62
C LEU A 4 -1.65 38.45 10.53
N PHE A 5 -2.94 38.19 10.29
CA PHE A 5 -3.72 38.79 9.22
C PHE A 5 -4.81 39.74 9.73
N SER A 6 -4.78 40.14 11.01
CA SER A 6 -5.77 41.07 11.59
C SER A 6 -5.84 42.42 10.88
N ASP A 7 -4.74 42.83 10.26
CA ASP A 7 -4.59 44.13 9.62
C ASP A 7 -5.07 44.12 8.16
N PHE A 8 -5.49 42.95 7.64
CA PHE A 8 -5.93 42.77 6.26
C PHE A 8 -7.36 42.24 6.20
N SER A 9 -8.16 42.79 5.30
CA SER A 9 -9.47 42.23 4.98
C SER A 9 -9.32 40.85 4.33
N SER A 10 -10.19 39.91 4.67
CA SER A 10 -10.24 38.62 3.99
C SER A 10 -10.58 38.80 2.50
N ILE A 11 -9.84 38.13 1.64
CA ILE A 11 -10.07 38.12 0.18
C ILE A 11 -10.88 36.87 -0.16
N ASP A 12 -11.95 37.04 -0.93
CA ASP A 12 -12.81 35.96 -1.41
C ASP A 12 -12.26 35.32 -2.70
N LYS A 13 -12.84 34.19 -3.10
CA LYS A 13 -12.43 33.48 -4.32
C LYS A 13 -12.59 34.36 -5.57
N ALA A 14 -13.69 35.10 -5.65
CA ALA A 14 -14.01 35.94 -6.80
C ALA A 14 -12.95 37.02 -7.05
N THR A 15 -12.46 37.67 -5.98
CA THR A 15 -11.40 38.68 -6.07
C THR A 15 -10.09 38.05 -6.52
N TRP A 16 -9.73 36.87 -6.00
CA TRP A 16 -8.56 36.12 -6.47
C TRP A 16 -8.64 35.75 -7.95
N LEU A 17 -9.78 35.21 -8.40
CA LEU A 17 -10.00 34.85 -9.80
C LEU A 17 -9.91 36.07 -10.72
N LYS A 18 -10.41 37.24 -10.29
CA LYS A 18 -10.26 38.48 -11.05
C LYS A 18 -8.80 38.91 -11.17
N ALA A 19 -8.02 38.81 -10.10
CA ALA A 19 -6.59 39.10 -10.13
C ALA A 19 -5.86 38.15 -11.10
N ILE A 20 -6.13 36.84 -11.03
CA ILE A 20 -5.56 35.85 -11.94
C ILE A 20 -5.96 36.16 -13.39
N GLN A 21 -7.22 36.46 -13.66
CA GLN A 21 -7.70 36.78 -15.02
C GLN A 21 -7.01 38.02 -15.60
N ASN A 22 -6.74 39.04 -14.78
CA ASN A 22 -6.02 40.23 -15.22
C ASN A 22 -4.59 39.89 -15.67
N GLU A 23 -3.91 38.99 -14.95
CA GLU A 23 -2.56 38.53 -15.30
C GLU A 23 -2.55 37.65 -16.56
N LEU A 24 -3.56 36.78 -16.72
CA LEU A 24 -3.69 35.90 -17.88
C LEU A 24 -4.11 36.64 -19.17
N LYS A 25 -4.53 37.91 -19.05
CA LYS A 25 -4.98 38.78 -20.15
C LYS A 25 -6.13 38.15 -20.95
N THR A 26 -5.80 37.40 -21.99
CA THR A 26 -6.76 36.82 -22.95
C THR A 26 -7.08 35.35 -22.68
N SER A 27 -6.26 34.65 -21.89
CA SER A 27 -6.49 33.24 -21.58
C SER A 27 -7.41 33.10 -20.37
N SER A 28 -8.30 32.11 -20.39
CA SER A 28 -9.07 31.73 -19.20
C SER A 28 -8.21 30.91 -18.25
N ILE A 29 -8.49 30.97 -16.94
CA ILE A 29 -7.79 30.11 -15.97
C ILE A 29 -7.93 28.61 -16.31
N SER A 30 -9.06 28.22 -16.89
CA SER A 30 -9.31 26.83 -17.30
C SER A 30 -8.36 26.33 -18.40
N SER A 31 -7.70 27.21 -19.15
CA SER A 31 -6.68 26.79 -20.11
C SER A 31 -5.41 26.24 -19.43
N LEU A 32 -5.26 26.47 -18.13
CA LEU A 32 -4.16 25.98 -17.30
C LEU A 32 -4.54 24.75 -16.47
N ASP A 33 -5.79 24.27 -16.60
CA ASP A 33 -6.25 23.09 -15.88
C ASP A 33 -5.40 21.88 -16.27
N TRP A 34 -4.93 21.15 -15.26
CA TRP A 34 -4.28 19.87 -15.48
C TRP A 34 -5.35 18.83 -15.81
N GLN A 35 -5.50 18.57 -17.12
CA GLN A 35 -6.42 17.56 -17.64
C GLN A 35 -5.88 16.16 -17.34
N LEU A 36 -6.55 15.45 -16.44
CA LEU A 36 -6.25 14.05 -16.14
C LEU A 36 -6.96 13.14 -17.13
N ASN A 37 -8.25 13.36 -17.39
CA ASN A 37 -9.03 12.68 -18.43
C ASN A 37 -10.27 13.52 -18.77
N GLU A 38 -11.17 12.99 -19.61
CA GLU A 38 -12.38 13.69 -20.05
C GLU A 38 -13.32 14.11 -18.90
N GLN A 39 -13.21 13.45 -17.74
CA GLN A 39 -14.09 13.66 -16.58
C GLN A 39 -13.42 14.39 -15.41
N ILE A 40 -12.08 14.41 -15.38
CA ILE A 40 -11.30 14.92 -14.24
C ILE A 40 -10.29 15.95 -14.75
N ALA A 41 -10.50 17.19 -14.33
CA ALA A 41 -9.58 18.31 -14.53
C ALA A 41 -9.23 18.90 -13.16
N VAL A 42 -7.95 19.18 -12.93
CA VAL A 42 -7.48 19.82 -11.69
C VAL A 42 -7.12 21.26 -11.99
N SER A 43 -7.83 22.20 -11.37
CA SER A 43 -7.53 23.63 -11.52
C SER A 43 -6.19 23.98 -10.85
N PRO A 44 -5.38 24.89 -11.42
CA PRO A 44 -4.13 25.34 -10.79
C PRO A 44 -4.37 26.19 -9.53
N PHE A 45 -5.63 26.52 -9.22
CA PHE A 45 -6.04 27.34 -8.10
C PHE A 45 -7.14 26.65 -7.30
N ALA A 46 -6.95 26.58 -5.98
CA ALA A 46 -7.96 26.14 -5.02
C ALA A 46 -8.14 27.21 -3.95
N HIS A 47 -9.37 27.37 -3.48
CA HIS A 47 -9.75 28.30 -2.43
C HIS A 47 -10.58 27.58 -1.37
N ARG A 48 -10.68 28.14 -0.15
CA ARG A 48 -11.51 27.53 0.92
C ARG A 48 -12.96 27.34 0.49
N GLU A 49 -13.45 28.21 -0.39
CA GLU A 49 -14.81 28.18 -0.93
C GLU A 49 -15.03 26.99 -1.87
N ASP A 50 -13.98 26.29 -2.32
CA ASP A 50 -14.10 25.04 -3.07
C ASP A 50 -14.42 23.83 -2.17
N LEU A 51 -14.18 23.98 -0.87
CA LEU A 51 -14.42 22.95 0.14
C LEU A 51 -15.87 23.08 0.65
N ASN A 52 -16.84 22.85 -0.24
CA ASN A 52 -18.28 22.92 0.11
C ASN A 52 -18.68 21.92 1.20
N THR A 53 -17.97 20.78 1.27
CA THR A 53 -18.12 19.76 2.30
C THR A 53 -16.73 19.24 2.68
N LEU A 54 -16.31 19.46 3.92
CA LEU A 54 -15.16 18.75 4.46
C LEU A 54 -15.65 17.37 4.85
N HIS A 55 -15.23 16.34 4.11
CA HIS A 55 -15.37 14.98 4.62
C HIS A 55 -14.50 14.86 5.85
N GLU A 56 -15.09 14.38 6.96
CA GLU A 56 -14.30 14.00 8.13
C GLU A 56 -13.19 13.06 7.67
N PRO A 57 -11.93 13.28 8.08
CA PRO A 57 -10.89 12.30 7.84
C PRO A 57 -11.38 10.95 8.34
N ILE A 58 -11.12 9.88 7.58
CA ILE A 58 -11.44 8.55 8.10
C ILE A 58 -10.42 8.23 9.19
N TRP A 59 -10.75 8.65 10.41
CA TRP A 59 -9.99 8.44 11.62
C TRP A 59 -10.16 6.98 12.05
N MET A 60 -9.23 6.13 11.61
CA MET A 60 -9.29 4.67 11.81
C MET A 60 -8.57 4.22 13.09
N GLU A 61 -8.81 4.90 14.22
CA GLU A 61 -8.16 4.62 15.53
C GLU A 61 -6.62 4.58 15.51
N ARG A 62 -5.98 5.08 14.45
CA ARG A 62 -4.52 5.15 14.39
C ARG A 62 -4.03 6.20 15.38
N SER A 63 -2.98 5.88 16.12
CA SER A 63 -2.27 6.83 16.99
C SER A 63 -1.19 7.60 16.25
N ASP A 64 -0.79 7.12 15.07
CA ASP A 64 0.27 7.66 14.24
C ASP A 64 0.05 7.33 12.75
N ASN A 65 0.92 7.83 11.90
CA ASN A 65 0.97 7.53 10.47
C ASN A 65 2.11 6.58 10.11
N SER A 66 2.48 5.68 11.03
CA SER A 66 3.48 4.66 10.73
C SER A 66 3.00 3.73 9.60
N TRP A 67 3.95 3.15 8.88
CA TRP A 67 3.70 2.12 7.88
C TRP A 67 4.72 1.00 8.01
N GLU A 68 4.36 -0.16 7.50
CA GLU A 68 5.27 -1.29 7.41
C GLU A 68 6.25 -1.11 6.23
N ILE A 69 7.53 -1.26 6.53
CA ILE A 69 8.64 -1.26 5.58
C ILE A 69 8.72 -2.67 5.00
N ALA A 70 8.27 -2.83 3.77
CA ALA A 70 8.22 -4.13 3.11
C ALA A 70 9.45 -4.41 2.24
N GLU A 71 10.00 -5.61 2.36
CA GLU A 71 11.01 -6.14 1.44
C GLU A 71 10.60 -7.51 0.91
N ARG A 72 10.78 -7.71 -0.40
CA ARG A 72 10.52 -9.00 -1.06
C ARG A 72 11.76 -9.89 -1.01
N VAL A 73 11.52 -11.16 -0.70
CA VAL A 73 12.53 -12.22 -0.64
C VAL A 73 12.12 -13.31 -1.61
N VAL A 74 12.77 -13.33 -2.77
CA VAL A 74 12.61 -14.40 -3.77
C VAL A 74 13.30 -15.66 -3.28
N VAL A 75 12.54 -16.75 -3.13
CA VAL A 75 13.04 -17.98 -2.52
C VAL A 75 13.54 -18.95 -3.59
N GLU A 76 14.78 -18.77 -4.03
CA GLU A 76 15.45 -19.73 -4.93
C GLU A 76 16.14 -20.86 -4.14
N ALA A 77 16.96 -20.47 -3.17
CA ALA A 77 17.61 -21.37 -2.21
C ALA A 77 17.20 -20.95 -0.80
N VAL A 78 16.74 -21.91 0.00
CA VAL A 78 16.08 -21.65 1.29
C VAL A 78 17.02 -20.98 2.29
N GLU A 79 18.24 -21.46 2.38
CA GLU A 79 19.27 -20.95 3.29
C GLU A 79 19.65 -19.52 2.91
N THR A 80 19.89 -19.26 1.62
CA THR A 80 20.19 -17.93 1.11
C THR A 80 19.03 -16.97 1.34
N ALA A 81 17.79 -17.40 1.08
CA ALA A 81 16.59 -16.60 1.30
C ALA A 81 16.40 -16.26 2.78
N ASN A 82 16.67 -17.22 3.69
CA ASN A 82 16.67 -16.96 5.13
C ASN A 82 17.73 -15.90 5.51
N GLN A 83 18.96 -15.99 4.99
CA GLN A 83 19.99 -14.99 5.26
C GLN A 83 19.62 -13.60 4.71
N ILE A 84 19.01 -13.53 3.53
CA ILE A 84 18.48 -12.27 2.97
C ILE A 84 17.40 -11.69 3.88
N ALA A 85 16.46 -12.53 4.34
CA ALA A 85 15.38 -12.11 5.24
C ALA A 85 15.94 -11.58 6.57
N LEU A 86 16.86 -12.31 7.22
CA LEU A 86 17.50 -11.87 8.47
C LEU A 86 18.26 -10.55 8.27
N ASN A 87 19.01 -10.41 7.19
CA ASN A 87 19.70 -9.16 6.87
C ASN A 87 18.72 -7.99 6.68
N ALA A 88 17.59 -8.22 6.02
CA ALA A 88 16.56 -7.19 5.86
C ALA A 88 16.00 -6.74 7.22
N LEU A 89 15.69 -7.69 8.11
CA LEU A 89 15.19 -7.42 9.46
C LEU A 89 16.20 -6.65 10.32
N GLU A 90 17.48 -7.06 10.31
CA GLU A 90 18.56 -6.36 11.00
C GLU A 90 18.74 -4.90 10.52
N ASN A 91 18.26 -4.61 9.31
CA ASN A 91 18.32 -3.28 8.69
C ASN A 91 16.95 -2.56 8.69
N GLY A 92 16.05 -2.96 9.60
CA GLY A 92 14.83 -2.22 9.93
C GLY A 92 13.61 -2.51 9.04
N VAL A 93 13.66 -3.56 8.22
CA VAL A 93 12.44 -4.09 7.57
C VAL A 93 11.56 -4.75 8.64
N ASN A 94 10.25 -4.51 8.56
CA ASN A 94 9.27 -5.11 9.49
C ASN A 94 8.09 -5.77 8.78
N ALA A 95 8.12 -5.86 7.45
CA ALA A 95 7.24 -6.70 6.64
C ALA A 95 8.06 -7.51 5.63
N LEU A 96 8.05 -8.84 5.75
CA LEU A 96 8.73 -9.73 4.81
C LEU A 96 7.73 -10.35 3.86
N ILE A 97 7.98 -10.24 2.55
CA ILE A 97 7.17 -10.86 1.50
C ILE A 97 7.99 -11.96 0.84
N PHE A 98 7.67 -13.22 1.15
CA PHE A 98 8.35 -14.39 0.58
C PHE A 98 7.67 -14.81 -0.72
N ASP A 99 8.41 -14.73 -1.82
CA ASP A 99 7.96 -15.26 -3.11
C ASP A 99 8.40 -16.72 -3.22
N LEU A 100 7.45 -17.63 -3.00
CA LEU A 100 7.68 -19.07 -2.99
C LEU A 100 7.54 -19.63 -4.42
N PRO A 101 8.55 -20.33 -4.94
CA PRO A 101 8.48 -20.92 -6.27
C PRO A 101 7.48 -22.08 -6.30
N THR A 102 7.02 -22.45 -7.51
CA THR A 102 6.02 -23.51 -7.70
C THR A 102 6.46 -24.88 -7.16
N ASN A 103 7.77 -25.13 -7.12
CA ASN A 103 8.36 -26.37 -6.61
C ASN A 103 8.85 -26.25 -5.15
N PHE A 104 8.46 -25.21 -4.42
CA PHE A 104 8.85 -25.03 -3.02
C PHE A 104 8.42 -26.23 -2.17
N LYS A 105 9.37 -26.83 -1.44
CA LYS A 105 9.09 -27.94 -0.52
C LYS A 105 8.65 -27.35 0.82
N ILE A 106 7.36 -27.51 1.15
CA ILE A 106 6.77 -26.99 2.39
C ILE A 106 7.52 -27.47 3.64
N THR A 107 8.12 -28.66 3.61
CA THR A 107 8.97 -29.17 4.71
C THR A 107 10.21 -28.33 4.99
N GLN A 108 10.62 -27.46 4.07
CA GLN A 108 11.72 -26.51 4.26
C GLN A 108 11.27 -25.16 4.85
N LEU A 109 9.96 -24.94 5.04
CA LEU A 109 9.45 -23.70 5.62
C LEU A 109 10.04 -23.40 7.02
N PRO A 110 10.22 -24.38 7.94
CA PRO A 110 10.89 -24.12 9.21
C PRO A 110 12.32 -23.59 9.05
N LEU A 111 13.05 -24.05 8.03
CA LEU A 111 14.40 -23.60 7.73
C LEU A 111 14.40 -22.19 7.14
N LEU A 112 13.46 -21.89 6.22
CA LEU A 112 13.28 -20.55 5.66
C LEU A 112 13.01 -19.50 6.75
N LEU A 113 12.22 -19.88 7.75
CA LEU A 113 11.77 -19.02 8.83
C LEU A 113 12.66 -19.10 10.09
N ASN A 114 13.81 -19.77 9.99
CA ASN A 114 14.71 -19.95 11.12
C ASN A 114 15.17 -18.58 11.65
N GLN A 115 15.23 -18.45 12.98
CA GLN A 115 15.61 -17.21 13.69
C GLN A 115 14.73 -15.96 13.48
N ILE A 116 13.68 -16.01 12.65
CA ILE A 116 12.75 -14.89 12.46
C ILE A 116 11.69 -14.89 13.58
N GLN A 117 11.49 -13.76 14.27
CA GLN A 117 10.46 -13.65 15.32
C GLN A 117 9.20 -13.00 14.77
N HIS A 118 8.19 -13.81 14.45
CA HIS A 118 7.02 -13.38 13.68
C HIS A 118 6.01 -12.51 14.44
N GLU A 119 6.05 -12.48 15.77
CA GLU A 119 5.21 -11.58 16.58
C GLU A 119 5.58 -10.09 16.43
N TRP A 120 6.77 -9.79 15.91
CA TRP A 120 7.30 -8.42 15.80
C TRP A 120 7.25 -7.85 14.38
N ILE A 121 6.84 -8.66 13.41
CA ILE A 121 6.82 -8.31 11.99
C ILE A 121 5.51 -8.78 11.36
N SER A 122 5.22 -8.31 10.15
CA SER A 122 4.24 -8.97 9.29
C SER A 122 4.92 -9.91 8.30
N THR A 123 4.32 -11.09 8.11
CA THR A 123 4.87 -12.16 7.27
C THR A 123 3.91 -12.48 6.14
N HIS A 124 4.37 -12.30 4.90
CA HIS A 124 3.56 -12.45 3.70
C HIS A 124 4.11 -13.55 2.81
N PHE A 125 3.20 -14.33 2.23
CA PHE A 125 3.55 -15.40 1.30
C PHE A 125 2.89 -15.14 -0.06
N VAL A 126 3.70 -15.11 -1.11
CA VAL A 126 3.24 -15.17 -2.49
C VAL A 126 3.54 -16.57 -2.98
N ILE A 127 2.49 -17.33 -3.30
CA ILE A 127 2.61 -18.73 -3.66
C ILE A 127 2.23 -18.94 -5.13
N SER A 128 2.99 -19.78 -5.82
CA SER A 128 2.63 -20.24 -7.17
C SER A 128 1.90 -21.58 -7.16
N THR A 129 1.60 -22.13 -5.98
CA THR A 129 1.01 -23.47 -5.81
C THR A 129 -0.40 -23.42 -5.26
N THR A 130 -1.15 -24.51 -5.44
CA THR A 130 -2.48 -24.69 -4.85
C THR A 130 -2.45 -25.19 -3.39
N HIS A 131 -1.27 -25.46 -2.81
CA HIS A 131 -1.13 -26.07 -1.48
C HIS A 131 -1.10 -25.04 -0.32
N HIS A 132 -1.90 -23.97 -0.42
CA HIS A 132 -1.95 -22.89 0.56
C HIS A 132 -2.25 -23.39 1.98
N GLU A 133 -3.21 -24.30 2.13
CA GLU A 133 -3.61 -24.79 3.46
C GLU A 133 -2.50 -25.63 4.11
N VAL A 134 -1.78 -26.44 3.33
CA VAL A 134 -0.64 -27.22 3.83
C VAL A 134 0.49 -26.28 4.27
N LEU A 135 0.77 -25.22 3.50
CA LEU A 135 1.75 -24.21 3.86
C LEU A 135 1.37 -23.51 5.18
N LEU A 136 0.12 -23.07 5.32
CA LEU A 136 -0.34 -22.37 6.51
C LEU A 136 -0.35 -23.28 7.75
N ASN A 137 -0.73 -24.56 7.60
CA ASN A 137 -0.60 -25.54 8.68
C ASN A 137 0.86 -25.68 9.13
N GLN A 138 1.79 -25.83 8.17
CA GLN A 138 3.23 -25.88 8.48
C GLN A 138 3.71 -24.59 9.14
N PHE A 139 3.20 -23.43 8.71
CA PHE A 139 3.52 -22.14 9.30
C PHE A 139 3.08 -22.10 10.77
N VAL A 140 1.80 -22.39 11.06
CA VAL A 140 1.27 -22.43 12.43
C VAL A 140 2.05 -23.42 13.31
N GLN A 141 2.40 -24.60 12.79
CA GLN A 141 3.24 -25.57 13.52
C GLN A 141 4.65 -25.03 13.79
N THR A 142 5.24 -24.32 12.82
CA THR A 142 6.56 -23.69 12.98
C THR A 142 6.52 -22.60 14.05
N ILE A 143 5.48 -21.79 14.07
CA ILE A 143 5.24 -20.76 15.08
C ILE A 143 5.07 -21.37 16.48
N ALA A 144 4.27 -22.43 16.60
CA ALA A 144 4.10 -23.15 17.86
C ALA A 144 5.40 -23.78 18.35
N ALA A 145 6.20 -24.37 17.46
CA ALA A 145 7.52 -24.94 17.79
C ALA A 145 8.51 -23.87 18.28
N LYS A 146 8.35 -22.62 17.84
CA LYS A 146 9.11 -21.46 18.29
C LYS A 146 8.55 -20.82 19.56
N GLN A 147 7.50 -21.39 20.15
CA GLN A 147 6.78 -20.88 21.32
C GLN A 147 6.21 -19.47 21.13
N GLN A 148 5.85 -19.13 19.89
CA GLN A 148 5.24 -17.85 19.54
C GLN A 148 3.71 -17.98 19.46
N ASN A 149 2.99 -16.89 19.70
CA ASN A 149 1.55 -16.85 19.60
C ASN A 149 1.08 -16.56 18.17
N ALA A 150 0.61 -17.59 17.48
CA ALA A 150 0.04 -17.46 16.13
C ALA A 150 -1.09 -16.41 16.05
N ALA A 151 -1.85 -16.22 17.14
CA ALA A 151 -2.96 -15.28 17.16
C ALA A 151 -2.52 -13.81 17.02
N GLN A 152 -1.25 -13.49 17.29
CA GLN A 152 -0.69 -12.14 17.17
C GLN A 152 0.00 -11.86 15.83
N ILE A 153 0.14 -12.88 14.98
CA ILE A 153 0.90 -12.76 13.74
C ILE A 153 0.06 -12.06 12.67
N LYS A 154 0.55 -10.91 12.22
CA LYS A 154 0.07 -10.22 11.03
C LYS A 154 0.71 -10.80 9.79
N GLY A 155 -0.02 -10.79 8.69
CA GLY A 155 0.51 -11.30 7.44
C GLY A 155 -0.54 -11.47 6.37
N SER A 156 -0.13 -12.06 5.26
CA SER A 156 -1.06 -12.41 4.20
C SER A 156 -0.57 -13.58 3.38
N ILE A 157 -1.48 -14.22 2.67
CA ILE A 157 -1.18 -15.22 1.66
C ILE A 157 -1.91 -14.85 0.37
N GLN A 158 -1.18 -14.88 -0.74
CA GLN A 158 -1.72 -14.60 -2.07
C GLN A 158 -1.15 -15.57 -3.10
N SER A 159 -1.92 -15.85 -4.15
CA SER A 159 -1.46 -16.65 -5.29
C SER A 159 -0.79 -15.78 -6.36
N SER A 160 0.17 -16.33 -7.11
CA SER A 160 0.92 -15.63 -8.17
C SER A 160 0.31 -15.75 -9.59
N ALA A 161 -0.60 -16.70 -9.83
CA ALA A 161 -1.26 -16.91 -11.14
C ALA A 161 -2.65 -16.22 -11.17
N PRO A 162 -3.16 -15.77 -12.34
CA PRO A 162 -3.96 -14.56 -12.41
C PRO A 162 -5.29 -14.68 -11.67
N ALA A 163 -5.59 -13.67 -10.85
CA ALA A 163 -6.86 -13.43 -10.17
C ALA A 163 -7.36 -14.48 -9.15
N ILE A 164 -6.50 -15.15 -8.37
CA ILE A 164 -7.01 -15.79 -7.14
C ILE A 164 -7.08 -14.75 -6.03
N GLN A 165 -8.28 -14.19 -5.87
CA GLN A 165 -8.61 -13.12 -4.92
C GLN A 165 -9.10 -13.66 -3.55
N TYR A 166 -9.01 -14.97 -3.36
CA TYR A 166 -9.20 -15.66 -2.07
C TYR A 166 -8.31 -16.88 -1.97
N VAL A 167 -7.65 -17.03 -0.83
CA VAL A 167 -7.07 -18.30 -0.41
C VAL A 167 -8.06 -18.97 0.54
N PRO A 168 -8.83 -19.99 0.10
CA PRO A 168 -9.77 -20.68 0.97
C PRO A 168 -9.00 -21.38 2.09
N VAL A 169 -9.44 -21.20 3.33
CA VAL A 169 -8.79 -21.82 4.49
C VAL A 169 -9.85 -22.41 5.41
N SER A 170 -9.48 -23.51 6.08
CA SER A 170 -10.33 -24.11 7.10
C SER A 170 -10.56 -23.16 8.29
N PRO A 171 -11.70 -23.29 9.00
CA PRO A 171 -11.98 -22.50 10.20
C PRO A 171 -10.88 -22.59 11.27
N GLN A 172 -10.20 -23.74 11.35
CA GLN A 172 -9.08 -23.97 12.27
C GLN A 172 -7.91 -23.03 11.98
N ILE A 173 -7.48 -22.94 10.72
CA ILE A 173 -6.40 -22.03 10.31
C ILE A 173 -6.82 -20.57 10.53
N ARG A 174 -8.05 -20.22 10.15
CA ARG A 174 -8.58 -18.87 10.36
C ARG A 174 -8.61 -18.47 11.84
N SER A 175 -8.98 -19.39 12.72
CA SER A 175 -8.97 -19.16 14.16
C SER A 175 -7.56 -19.09 14.75
N ALA A 176 -6.60 -19.82 14.18
CA ALA A 176 -5.20 -19.78 14.61
C ALA A 176 -4.48 -18.50 14.16
N LEU A 177 -4.91 -17.90 13.05
CA LEU A 177 -4.32 -16.72 12.41
C LEU A 177 -5.38 -15.61 12.19
N PRO A 178 -5.98 -15.06 13.26
CA PRO A 178 -7.09 -14.11 13.16
C PRO A 178 -6.69 -12.75 12.57
N LEU A 179 -5.40 -12.39 12.62
CA LEU A 179 -4.87 -11.13 12.06
C LEU A 179 -4.28 -11.30 10.64
N PHE A 180 -4.42 -12.48 10.05
CA PHE A 180 -3.82 -12.82 8.76
C PHE A 180 -4.82 -12.58 7.63
N CYS A 181 -4.35 -11.98 6.54
CA CYS A 181 -5.18 -11.71 5.37
C CYS A 181 -5.18 -12.94 4.45
N PHE A 182 -6.36 -13.53 4.27
CA PHE A 182 -6.57 -14.64 3.33
C PHE A 182 -7.12 -14.17 1.98
N ALA A 183 -7.42 -12.88 1.88
CA ALA A 183 -7.92 -12.24 0.69
C ALA A 183 -6.97 -11.16 0.24
N THR A 184 -6.69 -11.13 -1.06
CA THR A 184 -5.87 -10.09 -1.66
C THR A 184 -6.51 -9.64 -2.95
N VAL A 185 -6.80 -8.35 -3.03
CA VAL A 185 -7.15 -7.70 -4.28
C VAL A 185 -5.89 -7.03 -4.82
N ASP A 186 -5.24 -7.68 -5.77
CA ASP A 186 -4.08 -7.10 -6.45
C ASP A 186 -4.54 -6.14 -7.56
N GLY A 187 -4.45 -4.84 -7.27
CA GLY A 187 -4.83 -3.78 -8.20
C GLY A 187 -3.77 -3.43 -9.24
N THR A 188 -2.57 -4.03 -9.16
CA THR A 188 -1.45 -3.65 -10.03
C THR A 188 -1.75 -3.87 -11.51
N ALA A 189 -2.53 -4.89 -11.86
CA ALA A 189 -2.97 -5.18 -13.22
C ALA A 189 -3.94 -4.13 -13.79
N TYR A 190 -4.65 -3.39 -12.93
CA TYR A 190 -5.57 -2.32 -13.35
C TYR A 190 -4.89 -0.96 -13.46
N HIS A 191 -3.62 -0.86 -13.07
CA HIS A 191 -2.88 0.38 -13.16
C HIS A 191 -2.50 0.69 -14.62
N GLN A 192 -3.13 1.70 -15.19
CA GLN A 192 -2.89 2.16 -16.57
C GLN A 192 -2.48 3.64 -16.62
N GLY A 193 -1.85 4.12 -15.54
CA GLY A 193 -1.41 5.51 -15.39
C GLY A 193 -2.51 6.47 -14.94
N LYS A 194 -2.11 7.73 -14.75
CA LYS A 194 -2.92 8.80 -14.13
C LYS A 194 -4.30 9.02 -14.76
N GLN A 195 -4.45 8.81 -16.06
CA GLN A 195 -5.72 9.02 -16.75
C GLN A 195 -6.78 7.98 -16.37
N ALA A 196 -6.36 6.79 -15.97
CA ALA A 196 -7.23 5.66 -15.61
C ALA A 196 -7.48 5.54 -14.10
N VAL A 197 -7.05 6.51 -13.29
CA VAL A 197 -7.07 6.44 -11.81
C VAL A 197 -8.43 6.05 -11.23
N ALA A 198 -9.53 6.59 -11.76
CA ALA A 198 -10.88 6.26 -11.30
C ALA A 198 -11.31 4.85 -11.71
N ALA A 199 -10.94 4.42 -12.93
CA ALA A 199 -11.21 3.07 -13.43
C ALA A 199 -10.39 2.00 -12.69
N GLU A 200 -9.14 2.32 -12.31
CA GLU A 200 -8.29 1.48 -11.45
C GLU A 200 -9.01 1.21 -10.12
N LEU A 201 -9.44 2.27 -9.42
CA LEU A 201 -10.16 2.13 -8.15
C LEU A 201 -11.50 1.40 -8.30
N GLY A 202 -12.26 1.69 -9.35
CA GLY A 202 -13.53 1.01 -9.64
C GLY A 202 -13.34 -0.49 -9.89
N SER A 203 -12.29 -0.88 -10.62
CA SER A 203 -11.98 -2.29 -10.89
C SER A 203 -11.57 -3.04 -9.62
N ILE A 204 -10.73 -2.42 -8.78
CA ILE A 204 -10.34 -2.95 -7.47
C ILE A 204 -11.58 -3.17 -6.58
N LEU A 205 -12.49 -2.20 -6.54
CA LEU A 205 -13.71 -2.31 -5.72
C LEU A 205 -14.70 -3.35 -6.25
N ALA A 206 -14.86 -3.43 -7.58
CA ALA A 206 -15.73 -4.43 -8.21
C ALA A 206 -15.25 -5.85 -7.90
N VAL A 207 -13.95 -6.08 -8.02
CA VAL A 207 -13.31 -7.33 -7.60
C VAL A 207 -13.58 -7.66 -6.14
N ALA A 208 -13.39 -6.68 -5.24
CA ALA A 208 -13.66 -6.89 -3.81
C ALA A 208 -15.12 -7.26 -3.56
N ASN A 209 -16.04 -6.59 -4.25
CA ASN A 209 -17.47 -6.85 -4.15
C ASN A 209 -17.85 -8.28 -4.61
N ASP A 210 -17.29 -8.74 -5.74
CA ASP A 210 -17.53 -10.11 -6.23
C ASP A 210 -16.99 -11.16 -5.26
N TYR A 211 -15.88 -10.83 -4.59
CA TYR A 211 -15.29 -11.70 -3.60
C TYR A 211 -16.08 -11.74 -2.29
N PHE A 212 -16.61 -10.60 -1.84
CA PHE A 212 -17.40 -10.49 -0.61
C PHE A 212 -18.71 -11.26 -0.65
N GLN A 213 -19.30 -11.44 -1.83
CA GLN A 213 -20.44 -12.34 -2.01
C GLN A 213 -20.13 -13.81 -1.68
N GLN A 214 -18.84 -14.18 -1.62
CA GLN A 214 -18.37 -15.54 -1.33
C GLN A 214 -17.82 -15.70 0.09
N LEU A 215 -17.72 -14.60 0.86
CA LEU A 215 -17.17 -14.60 2.21
C LEU A 215 -18.20 -14.19 3.27
N PRO A 216 -18.11 -14.77 4.48
CA PRO A 216 -18.78 -14.19 5.64
C PRO A 216 -18.32 -12.75 5.89
N ILE A 217 -19.26 -11.84 6.13
CA ILE A 217 -19.04 -10.41 6.42
C ILE A 217 -17.96 -10.20 7.48
N GLN A 218 -17.95 -11.04 8.53
CA GLN A 218 -16.96 -10.93 9.61
C GLN A 218 -15.51 -11.06 9.14
N ASN A 219 -15.23 -11.55 7.93
CA ASN A 219 -13.89 -11.77 7.42
C ASN A 219 -13.41 -10.63 6.50
N TRP A 220 -14.27 -9.69 6.11
CA TRP A 220 -13.92 -8.68 5.11
C TRP A 220 -12.82 -7.73 5.58
N HIS A 221 -12.74 -7.46 6.89
CA HIS A 221 -11.69 -6.65 7.51
C HIS A 221 -10.27 -7.27 7.38
N THR A 222 -10.16 -8.56 7.04
CA THR A 222 -8.90 -9.26 6.77
C THR A 222 -8.56 -9.31 5.27
N THR A 223 -9.01 -8.30 4.51
CA THR A 223 -8.71 -8.16 3.08
C THR A 223 -7.61 -7.14 2.88
N GLN A 224 -6.56 -7.53 2.15
CA GLN A 224 -5.53 -6.61 1.71
C GLN A 224 -5.78 -6.14 0.28
N PHE A 225 -5.41 -4.89 0.02
CA PHE A 225 -5.50 -4.22 -1.26
C PHE A 225 -4.13 -3.76 -1.69
N ILE A 226 -3.68 -4.21 -2.86
CA ILE A 226 -2.43 -3.75 -3.43
C ILE A 226 -2.75 -2.66 -4.43
N ILE A 227 -2.20 -1.46 -4.20
CA ILE A 227 -2.45 -0.29 -5.04
C ILE A 227 -1.11 0.21 -5.58
N SER A 228 -1.04 0.36 -6.91
CA SER A 228 0.15 0.89 -7.58
C SER A 228 0.34 2.38 -7.29
N ILE A 229 1.57 2.83 -7.11
CA ILE A 229 1.93 4.23 -6.92
C ILE A 229 2.81 4.62 -8.11
N ASP A 230 2.49 5.69 -8.81
CA ASP A 230 3.26 6.20 -9.95
C ASP A 230 3.95 7.55 -9.63
N GLU A 231 4.48 8.25 -10.63
CA GLU A 231 5.16 9.55 -10.43
C GLU A 231 4.20 10.72 -10.07
N SER A 232 2.89 10.51 -10.08
CA SER A 232 1.86 11.53 -9.86
C SER A 232 1.62 11.78 -8.36
N TYR A 233 2.55 12.50 -7.72
CA TYR A 233 2.59 12.74 -6.28
C TYR A 233 1.23 13.05 -5.61
N PHE A 234 0.56 14.14 -6.00
CA PHE A 234 -0.74 14.52 -5.40
C PHE A 234 -1.86 13.55 -5.75
N LEU A 235 -1.82 12.97 -6.95
CA LEU A 235 -2.84 12.02 -7.38
C LEU A 235 -2.75 10.71 -6.60
N ASN A 236 -1.55 10.24 -6.24
CA ASN A 236 -1.37 9.07 -5.39
C ASN A 236 -1.96 9.31 -3.99
N ILE A 237 -1.71 10.48 -3.40
CA ILE A 237 -2.29 10.87 -2.09
C ILE A 237 -3.82 10.85 -2.19
N ALA A 238 -4.37 11.50 -3.22
CA ALA A 238 -5.81 11.52 -3.45
C ALA A 238 -6.38 10.13 -3.71
N LYS A 239 -5.70 9.29 -4.50
CA LYS A 239 -6.10 7.92 -4.84
C LYS A 239 -6.24 7.06 -3.59
N LEU A 240 -5.23 7.04 -2.72
CA LEU A 240 -5.25 6.22 -1.49
C LEU A 240 -6.34 6.70 -0.52
N ARG A 241 -6.54 8.02 -0.41
CA ARG A 241 -7.60 8.59 0.44
C ARG A 241 -9.00 8.33 -0.13
N ALA A 242 -9.17 8.48 -1.44
CA ALA A 242 -10.41 8.18 -2.14
C ALA A 242 -10.76 6.69 -2.01
N PHE A 243 -9.78 5.79 -2.11
CA PHE A 243 -9.99 4.36 -1.93
C PHE A 243 -10.58 4.03 -0.55
N LYS A 244 -10.07 4.67 0.52
CA LYS A 244 -10.61 4.50 1.87
C LYS A 244 -12.07 4.95 1.98
N LEU A 245 -12.45 6.04 1.30
CA LEU A 245 -13.83 6.55 1.27
C LEU A 245 -14.78 5.60 0.56
N ILE A 246 -14.43 5.17 -0.67
CA ILE A 246 -15.27 4.24 -1.44
C ILE A 246 -15.34 2.86 -0.77
N TRP A 247 -14.29 2.47 -0.05
CA TRP A 247 -14.29 1.27 0.78
C TRP A 247 -15.32 1.34 1.92
N GLN A 248 -15.36 2.43 2.70
CA GLN A 248 -16.43 2.60 3.71
C GLN A 248 -17.80 2.59 3.07
N PHE A 249 -17.97 3.30 1.96
CA PHE A 249 -19.23 3.36 1.24
C PHE A 249 -19.72 1.96 0.82
N LEU A 250 -18.82 1.10 0.32
CA LEU A 250 -19.15 -0.29 -0.01
C LEU A 250 -19.61 -1.07 1.23
N LEU A 251 -18.89 -0.95 2.35
CA LEU A 251 -19.22 -1.62 3.60
C LEU A 251 -20.59 -1.19 4.15
N GLU A 252 -20.92 0.10 4.06
CA GLU A 252 -22.22 0.66 4.43
C GLU A 252 -23.36 0.04 3.62
N GLN A 253 -23.16 -0.24 2.32
CA GLN A 253 -24.18 -0.89 1.48
C GLN A 253 -24.51 -2.31 1.94
N TYR A 254 -23.59 -2.96 2.66
CA TYR A 254 -23.77 -4.30 3.23
C TYR A 254 -24.07 -4.27 4.73
N GLU A 255 -24.43 -3.11 5.28
CA GLU A 255 -24.75 -2.91 6.70
C GLU A 255 -23.61 -3.34 7.65
N VAL A 256 -22.36 -3.31 7.16
CA VAL A 256 -21.18 -3.58 7.99
C VAL A 256 -20.93 -2.36 8.87
N PRO A 257 -20.74 -2.52 10.19
CA PRO A 257 -20.41 -1.39 11.07
C PRO A 257 -19.09 -0.73 10.63
N VAL A 258 -19.16 0.56 10.29
CA VAL A 258 -18.03 1.41 9.90
C VAL A 258 -17.66 2.38 11.04
N PRO A 259 -16.41 2.88 11.14
CA PRO A 259 -15.32 2.74 10.16
C PRO A 259 -14.53 1.43 10.27
N VAL A 260 -14.20 0.83 9.13
CA VAL A 260 -13.26 -0.32 9.04
C VAL A 260 -12.12 0.03 8.09
N ALA A 261 -10.88 0.08 8.58
CA ALA A 261 -9.73 0.40 7.75
C ALA A 261 -9.46 -0.69 6.70
N PRO A 262 -9.27 -0.35 5.41
CA PRO A 262 -8.70 -1.29 4.46
C PRO A 262 -7.20 -1.43 4.72
N ILE A 263 -6.67 -2.64 4.58
CA ILE A 263 -5.22 -2.90 4.61
C ILE A 263 -4.68 -2.57 3.22
N ILE A 264 -3.95 -1.47 3.09
CA ILE A 264 -3.42 -1.02 1.79
C ILE A 264 -1.91 -1.27 1.73
N GLU A 265 -1.49 -2.12 0.80
CA GLU A 265 -0.11 -2.26 0.37
C GLU A 265 0.14 -1.38 -0.86
N ALA A 266 0.84 -0.27 -0.66
CA ALA A 266 1.29 0.59 -1.74
C ALA A 266 2.54 -0.01 -2.39
N ARG A 267 2.44 -0.37 -3.67
CA ARG A 267 3.59 -0.83 -4.47
C ARG A 267 3.96 0.22 -5.50
N LEU A 268 5.23 0.59 -5.56
CA LEU A 268 5.70 1.45 -6.65
C LEU A 268 5.53 0.72 -7.98
N ALA A 269 4.91 1.41 -8.93
CA ALA A 269 4.65 0.88 -10.27
C ALA A 269 5.99 0.69 -11.00
N VAL A 270 6.35 -0.55 -11.31
CA VAL A 270 7.58 -0.88 -12.06
C VAL A 270 7.57 -0.22 -13.44
N THR A 271 6.39 0.03 -14.01
CA THR A 271 6.20 0.78 -15.27
C THR A 271 6.65 2.25 -15.19
N SER A 272 6.82 2.81 -13.98
CA SER A 272 7.35 4.16 -13.76
C SER A 272 8.88 4.20 -13.65
N LEU A 273 9.55 3.05 -13.66
CA LEU A 273 11.00 2.95 -13.52
C LEU A 273 11.71 3.00 -14.88
N LYS A 274 12.97 3.43 -14.88
CA LYS A 274 13.86 3.53 -16.06
C LYS A 274 15.09 2.64 -15.88
N GLU A 275 15.88 2.43 -16.93
CA GLU A 275 17.15 1.69 -16.80
C GLU A 275 18.17 2.41 -15.90
N ASN A 276 18.14 3.75 -15.87
CA ASN A 276 18.98 4.53 -14.98
C ASN A 276 18.51 4.41 -13.52
N MET A 277 19.23 3.62 -12.72
CA MET A 277 18.90 3.42 -11.31
C MET A 277 18.91 4.70 -10.47
N TYR A 278 19.74 5.70 -10.80
CA TYR A 278 19.81 6.94 -10.01
C TYR A 278 18.53 7.77 -10.14
N ASP A 279 17.91 7.79 -11.32
CA ASP A 279 16.60 8.42 -11.53
C ASP A 279 15.53 7.68 -10.71
N ASN A 280 15.59 6.35 -10.67
CA ASN A 280 14.65 5.53 -9.90
C ASN A 280 14.77 5.77 -8.39
N MET A 281 15.98 6.01 -7.87
CA MET A 281 16.16 6.37 -6.45
C MET A 281 15.44 7.67 -6.08
N ILE A 282 15.50 8.69 -6.95
CA ILE A 282 14.80 9.96 -6.75
C ILE A 282 13.29 9.75 -6.80
N LYS A 283 12.80 9.05 -7.83
CA LYS A 283 11.38 8.73 -7.99
C LYS A 283 10.84 7.95 -6.80
N ALA A 284 11.58 6.95 -6.33
CA ALA A 284 11.16 6.12 -5.21
C ALA A 284 10.89 6.94 -3.95
N THR A 285 11.64 8.02 -3.74
CA THR A 285 11.46 8.92 -2.59
C THR A 285 10.13 9.67 -2.66
N THR A 286 9.80 10.29 -3.79
CA THR A 286 8.55 11.05 -3.94
C THR A 286 7.33 10.12 -3.95
N MET A 287 7.46 8.95 -4.56
CA MET A 287 6.43 7.91 -4.58
C MET A 287 6.14 7.39 -3.17
N ALA A 288 7.19 7.01 -2.42
CA ALA A 288 7.07 6.55 -1.03
C ALA A 288 6.44 7.63 -0.13
N MET A 289 6.87 8.88 -0.28
CA MET A 289 6.30 10.01 0.45
C MET A 289 4.80 10.19 0.16
N SER A 290 4.39 10.12 -1.12
CA SER A 290 2.97 10.20 -1.48
C SER A 290 2.14 9.03 -0.93
N ALA A 291 2.72 7.83 -0.86
CA ALA A 291 2.06 6.66 -0.26
C ALA A 291 1.92 6.79 1.26
N ALA A 292 2.94 7.29 1.93
CA ALA A 292 2.93 7.57 3.36
C ALA A 292 1.88 8.64 3.72
N ILE A 293 1.83 9.76 2.96
CA ILE A 293 0.84 10.83 3.19
C ILE A 293 -0.58 10.37 2.81
N GLY A 294 -0.72 9.47 1.83
CA GLY A 294 -1.99 8.80 1.56
C GLY A 294 -2.44 7.84 2.68
N GLY A 295 -1.54 7.54 3.62
CA GLY A 295 -1.75 6.67 4.77
C GLY A 295 -1.85 5.19 4.38
N ALA A 296 -0.95 4.71 3.52
CA ALA A 296 -0.81 3.28 3.25
C ALA A 296 -0.46 2.50 4.53
N THR A 297 -0.93 1.26 4.65
CA THR A 297 -0.60 0.38 5.78
C THR A 297 0.82 -0.15 5.64
N ARG A 298 1.18 -0.53 4.41
CA ARG A 298 2.47 -1.09 4.03
C ARG A 298 2.95 -0.44 2.75
N ILE A 299 4.25 -0.21 2.65
CA ILE A 299 4.86 0.36 1.43
C ILE A 299 5.98 -0.58 0.99
N TYR A 300 5.93 -1.00 -0.27
CA TYR A 300 6.99 -1.76 -0.93
C TYR A 300 7.68 -0.90 -1.99
N LEU A 301 8.99 -0.73 -1.82
CA LEU A 301 9.87 -0.09 -2.79
C LEU A 301 10.71 -1.17 -3.48
N PRO A 302 10.55 -1.40 -4.80
CA PRO A 302 11.45 -2.27 -5.52
C PRO A 302 12.87 -1.67 -5.52
N PRO A 303 13.92 -2.50 -5.59
CA PRO A 303 15.28 -2.00 -5.79
C PRO A 303 15.37 -1.09 -7.02
N ALA A 304 16.17 -0.04 -6.93
CA ALA A 304 16.26 0.97 -8.01
C ALA A 304 16.78 0.40 -9.35
N ASP A 305 17.41 -0.77 -9.33
CA ASP A 305 17.93 -1.50 -10.49
C ASP A 305 17.06 -2.71 -10.89
N VAL A 306 15.82 -2.81 -10.38
CA VAL A 306 14.92 -3.96 -10.60
C VAL A 306 14.73 -4.34 -12.08
N LEU A 307 14.83 -3.38 -13.00
CA LEU A 307 14.70 -3.63 -14.45
C LEU A 307 15.92 -4.35 -15.05
N VAL A 308 17.08 -4.29 -14.39
CA VAL A 308 18.34 -4.91 -14.82
C VAL A 308 18.66 -6.12 -13.95
N HIS A 309 18.45 -6.00 -12.63
CA HIS A 309 18.62 -7.06 -11.65
C HIS A 309 17.29 -7.24 -10.91
N GLU A 310 16.51 -8.26 -11.27
CA GLU A 310 15.15 -8.48 -10.73
C GLU A 310 15.08 -8.47 -9.20
N THR A 311 16.09 -9.05 -8.54
CA THR A 311 16.16 -9.06 -7.07
C THR A 311 16.92 -7.87 -6.48
N GLY A 312 17.59 -7.08 -7.31
CA GLY A 312 18.41 -5.93 -6.92
C GLY A 312 19.73 -6.29 -6.24
N THR A 313 20.71 -5.40 -6.36
CA THR A 313 21.98 -5.51 -5.63
C THR A 313 21.83 -5.19 -4.13
N PRO A 314 22.76 -5.62 -3.26
CA PRO A 314 22.76 -5.23 -1.84
C PRO A 314 22.72 -3.71 -1.64
N PHE A 315 23.36 -2.95 -2.54
CA PHE A 315 23.37 -1.50 -2.50
C PHE A 315 21.96 -0.93 -2.74
N THR A 316 21.28 -1.32 -3.82
CA THR A 316 19.97 -0.76 -4.17
C THR A 316 18.87 -1.19 -3.21
N LYS A 317 18.93 -2.41 -2.66
CA LYS A 317 18.07 -2.84 -1.54
C LYS A 317 18.24 -1.95 -0.31
N ARG A 318 19.49 -1.66 0.07
CA ARG A 318 19.77 -0.75 1.19
C ARG A 318 19.21 0.65 0.93
N ILE A 319 19.34 1.16 -0.29
CA ILE A 319 18.75 2.46 -0.65
C ILE A 319 17.23 2.43 -0.50
N ALA A 320 16.56 1.39 -1.01
CA ALA A 320 15.11 1.24 -0.86
C ALA A 320 14.68 1.28 0.63
N ARG A 321 15.36 0.53 1.51
CA ARG A 321 15.13 0.59 2.97
C ARG A 321 15.35 1.99 3.55
N ASN A 322 16.47 2.63 3.20
CA ASN A 322 16.82 3.94 3.74
C ASN A 322 15.83 5.03 3.36
N VAL A 323 15.17 4.95 2.20
CA VAL A 323 14.08 5.88 1.85
C VAL A 323 12.98 5.84 2.93
N HIS A 324 12.57 4.66 3.39
CA HIS A 324 11.59 4.58 4.46
C HIS A 324 12.12 5.17 5.78
N HIS A 325 13.35 4.85 6.16
CA HIS A 325 13.96 5.36 7.40
C HIS A 325 14.07 6.88 7.40
N LEU A 326 14.50 7.49 6.30
CA LEU A 326 14.57 8.95 6.16
C LEU A 326 13.18 9.58 6.30
N LEU A 327 12.15 8.97 5.73
CA LEU A 327 10.77 9.48 5.81
C LEU A 327 10.17 9.32 7.22
N GLN A 328 10.41 8.19 7.89
CA GLN A 328 9.87 7.92 9.23
C GLN A 328 10.64 8.66 10.33
N LEU A 329 11.97 8.54 10.34
CA LEU A 329 12.82 8.91 11.47
C LEU A 329 13.36 10.34 11.39
N GLU A 330 13.62 10.84 10.18
CA GLU A 330 14.22 12.18 9.97
C GLU A 330 13.21 13.21 9.46
N SER A 331 12.29 12.79 8.59
CA SER A 331 11.24 13.66 8.05
C SER A 331 9.98 13.68 8.92
N HIS A 332 9.91 12.80 9.93
CA HIS A 332 8.80 12.67 10.88
C HIS A 332 7.43 12.45 10.24
N LEU A 333 7.35 11.89 9.02
CA LEU A 333 6.08 11.67 8.32
C LEU A 333 5.21 10.60 8.97
N ALA A 334 5.75 9.82 9.90
CA ALA A 334 5.00 8.87 10.71
C ALA A 334 4.27 9.53 11.89
N HIS A 335 4.54 10.80 12.24
CA HIS A 335 4.06 11.38 13.51
C HIS A 335 2.68 12.05 13.40
N VAL A 336 2.25 12.45 12.20
CA VAL A 336 1.00 13.19 11.98
C VAL A 336 0.12 12.41 11.02
N ILE A 337 -1.14 12.23 11.42
CA ILE A 337 -2.20 11.55 10.65
C ILE A 337 -2.79 12.47 9.60
#